data_AF-A0A563EJI4-F1
#
_entry.id   AF-A0A563EJI4-F1
#
_cell.length_a   1.000
_cell.length_b   1.000
_cell.length_c   1.000
_cell.angle_alpha   90.00
_cell.angle_beta   90.00
_cell.angle_gamma   90.00
#
_symmetry.space_group_name_H-M   'P 1'
#
loop_
_entity.id
_entity.type
_entity.pdbx_description
1 polymer ?
#
loop_
_entity_poly.entity_id
_entity_poly.type
_entity_poly.pdbx_seq_one_letter_code
_entity_poly.pdbx_strand_id
1 'polypeptide(L)'
;MTMHDRGRARLRAGLGVVGTLLMTCGIAAILFAWWGTAHTGYVFEQIPYLVSGGLLGLGLIGVGGFLYFGSWLTKLMEEQRQTAQALRTLLEERSAD
;
A
#
# COMPACT_ATOMS: atom_id res chain seq x y z
N MET A 1 -13.69 -7.00 -24.04
CA MET A 1 -13.38 -6.70 -22.62
C MET A 1 -14.61 -7.03 -21.77
N THR A 2 -14.55 -8.15 -21.03
CA THR A 2 -15.73 -8.73 -20.37
C THR A 2 -16.00 -8.04 -19.03
N MET A 3 -17.25 -8.03 -18.54
CA MET A 3 -17.61 -7.33 -17.29
C MET A 3 -16.75 -7.73 -16.06
N HIS A 4 -16.23 -8.97 -16.03
CA HIS A 4 -15.34 -9.45 -14.98
C HIS A 4 -13.97 -8.75 -14.94
N ASP A 5 -13.45 -8.26 -16.07
CA ASP A 5 -12.14 -7.59 -16.14
C ASP A 5 -12.17 -6.22 -15.46
N ARG A 6 -13.27 -5.49 -15.61
CA ARG A 6 -13.45 -4.16 -15.00
C ARG A 6 -13.58 -4.24 -13.48
N GLY A 7 -14.24 -5.28 -12.97
CA GLY A 7 -14.37 -5.52 -11.53
C GLY A 7 -13.00 -5.75 -10.87
N ARG A 8 -12.17 -6.59 -11.50
CA ARG A 8 -10.81 -6.89 -11.01
C ARG A 8 -9.90 -5.66 -11.05
N ALA A 9 -9.96 -4.85 -12.11
CA ALA A 9 -9.20 -3.60 -12.21
C ALA A 9 -9.63 -2.58 -11.14
N ARG A 10 -10.93 -2.44 -10.88
CA ARG A 10 -11.46 -1.55 -9.83
C ARG A 10 -11.10 -2.02 -8.42
N LEU A 11 -11.17 -3.32 -8.15
CA LEU A 11 -10.74 -3.90 -6.88
C LEU A 11 -9.25 -3.64 -6.62
N ARG A 12 -8.39 -3.84 -7.63
CA ARG A 12 -6.95 -3.57 -7.53
C ARG A 12 -6.64 -2.09 -7.30
N ALA A 13 -7.31 -1.20 -8.02
CA ALA A 13 -7.18 0.25 -7.81
C ALA A 13 -7.66 0.65 -6.41
N GLY A 14 -8.77 0.06 -5.95
CA GLY A 14 -9.31 0.25 -4.60
C GLY A 14 -8.35 -0.21 -3.51
N LEU A 15 -7.72 -1.39 -3.66
CA LEU A 15 -6.73 -1.89 -2.70
C LEU A 15 -5.52 -0.95 -2.54
N GLY A 16 -5.01 -0.39 -3.64
CA GLY A 16 -3.91 0.56 -3.58
C GLY A 16 -4.29 1.84 -2.82
N VAL A 17 -5.47 2.40 -3.11
CA VAL A 17 -6.00 3.59 -2.45
C VAL A 17 -6.24 3.34 -0.95
N VAL A 18 -6.85 2.21 -0.61
CA VAL A 18 -7.08 1.80 0.79
C VAL A 18 -5.75 1.62 1.53
N GLY A 19 -4.74 1.02 0.89
CA GLY A 19 -3.40 0.86 1.46
C GLY A 19 -2.73 2.21 1.77
N THR A 20 -2.76 3.14 0.81
CA THR A 20 -2.24 4.50 1.01
C THR A 20 -2.98 5.23 2.14
N LEU A 21 -4.32 5.14 2.17
CA LEU A 21 -5.13 5.78 3.21
C LEU A 21 -4.80 5.22 4.61
N LEU A 22 -4.63 3.90 4.73
CA LEU A 22 -4.22 3.25 5.98
C LEU A 22 -2.83 3.73 6.44
N MET A 23 -1.86 3.85 5.53
CA MET A 23 -0.53 4.36 5.86
C MET A 23 -0.58 5.80 6.36
N THR A 24 -1.29 6.70 5.66
CA THR A 24 -1.45 8.09 6.09
C THR A 24 -2.15 8.18 7.44
N CYS A 25 -3.20 7.36 7.65
CA CYS A 25 -3.92 7.30 8.91
C CYS A 25 -3.03 6.77 10.07
N GLY A 26 -2.19 5.77 9.80
CA GLY A 26 -1.23 5.25 10.77
C GLY A 26 -0.16 6.27 11.17
N ILE A 27 0.35 7.06 10.23
CA ILE A 27 1.27 8.18 10.52
C ILE A 27 0.57 9.21 11.40
N ALA A 28 -0.67 9.59 11.08
CA ALA A 28 -1.44 10.52 11.91
C ALA A 28 -1.65 9.98 13.35
N ALA A 29 -1.95 8.69 13.51
CA ALA A 29 -2.09 8.06 14.82
C ALA A 29 -0.79 8.15 15.64
N ILE A 30 0.39 7.95 15.02
CA ILE A 30 1.69 8.10 15.69
C ILE A 30 1.91 9.55 16.13
N LEU A 31 1.55 10.54 15.30
CA LEU A 31 1.68 11.95 15.66
C LEU A 31 0.75 12.35 16.82
N PHE A 32 -0.48 11.82 16.87
CA PHE A 32 -1.38 12.01 18.00
C PHE A 32 -0.84 11.36 19.28
N ALA A 33 -0.26 10.16 19.18
CA ALA A 33 0.39 9.48 20.30
C ALA A 33 1.54 10.30 20.87
N TRP A 34 2.37 10.86 19.98
CA TRP A 34 3.49 11.72 20.34
C TRP A 34 3.00 13.00 21.04
N TRP A 35 1.97 13.64 20.53
CA TRP A 35 1.40 14.84 21.13
C TRP A 35 0.86 14.59 22.54
N GLY A 36 0.16 13.48 22.76
CA GLY A 36 -0.32 13.07 24.09
C GLY A 36 0.83 12.77 25.05
N THR A 37 1.85 12.03 24.60
CA THR A 37 3.03 11.69 25.41
C THR A 37 3.85 12.93 25.78
N ALA A 38 4.00 13.87 24.86
CA ALA A 38 4.76 15.11 25.08
C ALA A 38 4.07 16.10 26.03
N HIS A 39 2.74 16.01 26.20
CA HIS A 39 1.99 16.84 27.13
C HIS A 39 1.90 16.26 28.55
N THR A 40 2.26 14.98 28.76
CA THR A 40 2.28 14.34 30.09
C THR A 40 3.63 14.47 30.78
N GLY A 41 3.68 15.17 31.91
CA GLY A 41 4.91 15.37 32.71
C GLY A 41 5.34 14.14 33.53
N TYR A 42 4.47 13.14 33.66
CA TYR A 42 4.73 11.93 34.45
C TYR A 42 5.03 10.70 33.57
N VAL A 43 6.18 10.09 33.78
CA VAL A 43 6.67 8.94 32.98
C VAL A 43 5.74 7.72 33.03
N PHE A 44 4.98 7.53 34.12
CA PHE A 44 4.04 6.43 34.25
C PHE A 44 2.80 6.56 33.34
N GLU A 45 2.41 7.78 32.95
CA GLU A 45 1.32 8.02 31.98
C GLU A 45 1.80 7.86 30.52
N GLN A 46 3.11 8.00 30.28
CA GLN A 46 3.69 7.94 28.92
C GLN A 46 3.65 6.53 28.32
N ILE A 47 3.86 5.48 29.13
CA ILE A 47 3.84 4.07 28.68
C ILE A 47 2.50 3.71 28.00
N PRO A 48 1.32 3.94 28.61
CA PRO A 48 0.04 3.66 27.96
C PRO A 48 -0.21 4.46 26.67
N TYR A 49 0.24 5.72 26.58
CA TYR A 49 0.13 6.52 25.35
C TYR A 49 1.03 5.99 24.23
N LEU A 50 2.25 5.59 24.56
CA LEU A 50 3.19 4.94 23.64
C LEU A 50 2.66 3.61 23.12
N VAL A 51 2.08 2.79 24.01
CA VAL A 51 1.50 1.49 23.66
C VAL A 51 0.25 1.66 22.80
N SER A 52 -0.67 2.55 23.18
CA SER A 52 -1.95 2.70 22.46
C SER A 52 -1.81 3.38 21.10
N GLY A 53 -1.00 4.42 20.98
CA GLY A 53 -0.86 5.15 19.71
C GLY A 53 0.34 4.71 18.87
N GLY A 54 1.44 4.29 19.51
CA GLY A 54 2.64 3.80 18.82
C GLY A 54 2.44 2.42 18.20
N LEU A 55 1.99 1.41 18.97
CA LEU A 55 1.78 0.05 18.42
C LEU A 55 0.61 0.01 17.44
N LEU A 56 -0.48 0.73 17.70
CA LEU A 56 -1.61 0.82 16.78
C LEU A 56 -1.20 1.51 15.48
N GLY A 57 -0.46 2.62 15.57
CA GLY A 57 0.07 3.33 14.40
C GLY A 57 1.03 2.47 13.58
N LEU A 58 1.96 1.76 14.22
CA LEU A 58 2.85 0.80 13.56
C LEU A 58 2.07 -0.34 12.88
N GLY A 59 1.02 -0.85 13.54
CA GLY A 59 0.13 -1.86 12.96
C GLY A 59 -0.60 -1.35 11.71
N LEU A 60 -1.17 -0.15 11.75
CA LEU A 60 -1.83 0.46 10.59
C LEU A 60 -0.87 0.68 9.42
N ILE A 61 0.34 1.19 9.69
CA ILE A 61 1.35 1.41 8.66
C ILE A 61 1.80 0.08 8.07
N GLY A 62 2.04 -0.94 8.90
CA GLY A 62 2.44 -2.27 8.45
C GLY A 62 1.40 -2.91 7.53
N VAL A 63 0.14 -2.93 7.96
CA VAL A 63 -0.97 -3.49 7.16
C VAL A 63 -1.23 -2.66 5.90
N GLY A 64 -1.26 -1.33 6.02
CA GLY A 64 -1.44 -0.43 4.88
C GLY A 64 -0.34 -0.56 3.83
N GLY A 65 0.92 -0.64 4.29
CA GLY A 65 2.08 -0.86 3.45
C GLY A 65 2.05 -2.22 2.76
N PHE A 66 1.67 -3.28 3.47
CA PHE A 66 1.53 -4.62 2.87
C PHE A 66 0.46 -4.66 1.76
N LEU A 67 -0.70 -4.05 2.01
CA LEU A 67 -1.78 -3.95 1.02
C LEU A 67 -1.38 -3.12 -0.20
N TYR A 68 -0.74 -1.98 0.02
CA TYR A 68 -0.21 -1.14 -1.06
C TYR A 68 0.82 -1.90 -1.89
N PHE A 69 1.79 -2.55 -1.22
CA PHE A 69 2.84 -3.33 -1.85
C PHE A 69 2.29 -4.49 -2.69
N GLY A 70 1.29 -5.22 -2.19
CA GLY A 70 0.63 -6.28 -2.97
C GLY A 70 -0.09 -5.74 -4.22
N SER A 71 -0.76 -4.59 -4.10
CA SER A 71 -1.40 -3.94 -5.24
C SER A 71 -0.38 -3.46 -6.29
N TRP A 72 0.78 -2.97 -5.83
CA TRP A 72 1.87 -2.51 -6.68
C TRP A 72 2.59 -3.66 -7.38
N LEU A 73 2.92 -4.75 -6.67
CA LEU A 73 3.50 -5.97 -7.26
C LEU A 73 2.64 -6.52 -8.39
N THR A 74 1.32 -6.54 -8.18
CA THR A 74 0.37 -7.00 -9.20
C THR A 74 0.43 -6.13 -10.45
N LYS A 75 0.49 -4.80 -10.28
CA LYS A 75 0.65 -3.87 -11.42
C LYS A 75 1.98 -4.08 -12.13
N LEU A 76 3.07 -4.22 -11.38
CA LEU A 76 4.41 -4.44 -11.94
C LEU A 76 4.46 -5.72 -12.78
N MET A 77 3.85 -6.81 -12.31
CA MET A 77 3.76 -8.06 -13.08
C MET A 77 2.92 -7.91 -14.36
N GLU A 78 1.86 -7.12 -14.32
CA GLU A 78 1.02 -6.83 -15.50
C GLU A 78 1.81 -6.03 -16.54
N GLU A 79 2.54 -4.98 -16.12
CA GLU A 79 3.41 -4.18 -16.97
C GLU A 79 4.53 -5.03 -17.60
N GLN A 80 5.18 -5.90 -16.82
CA GLN A 80 6.20 -6.82 -17.32
C GLN A 80 5.65 -7.76 -18.41
N ARG A 81 4.44 -8.28 -18.24
CA ARG A 81 3.79 -9.14 -19.25
C ARG A 81 3.52 -8.40 -20.55
N GLN A 82 3.08 -7.13 -20.47
CA GLN A 82 2.85 -6.31 -21.65
C GLN A 82 4.14 -6.03 -22.42
N THR A 83 5.23 -5.69 -21.72
CA THR A 83 6.55 -5.48 -22.33
C THR A 83 7.06 -6.75 -23.00
N ALA A 84 6.90 -7.91 -22.35
CA ALA A 84 7.32 -9.19 -22.92
C ALA A 84 6.52 -9.57 -24.18
N GLN A 85 5.23 -9.24 -24.23
CA GLN A 85 4.40 -9.45 -25.42
C GLN A 85 4.80 -8.52 -26.57
N ALA A 86 5.01 -7.23 -26.29
CA ALA A 86 5.45 -6.26 -27.29
C ALA A 86 6.81 -6.65 -27.88
N LEU A 87 7.74 -7.17 -27.07
CA LEU A 87 9.02 -7.65 -27.57
C LEU A 87 8.86 -8.88 -28.48
N ARG A 88 7.96 -9.81 -28.12
CA ARG A 88 7.67 -10.99 -28.96
C ARG A 88 7.10 -10.60 -30.32
N THR A 89 6.13 -9.67 -30.36
CA THR A 89 5.55 -9.22 -31.63
C THR A 89 6.60 -8.56 -32.53
N LEU A 90 7.51 -7.76 -31.96
CA LEU A 90 8.61 -7.15 -32.73
C LEU A 90 9.59 -8.20 -33.28
N LEU A 91 9.87 -9.26 -32.51
CA LEU A 91 10.72 -10.36 -32.98
C LEU A 91 10.05 -11.18 -34.08
N GLU A 92 8.74 -11.42 -33.96
CA GLU A 92 7.94 -12.12 -34.98
C GLU A 92 7.91 -11.30 -36.29
N GLU A 93 7.65 -9.99 -36.21
CA GLU A 93 7.71 -9.08 -37.35
C GLU A 93 9.09 -9.10 -38.03
N ARG A 94 10.18 -8.99 -37.25
CA ARG A 94 11.53 -9.02 -37.84
C ARG A 94 11.82 -10.40 -38.49
N SER A 95 11.37 -11.49 -37.90
CA SER A 95 11.62 -12.84 -38.44
C SER A 95 10.90 -13.14 -39.76
N ALA A 96 9.88 -12.36 -40.11
CA ALA A 96 9.10 -12.51 -41.34
C ALA A 96 9.68 -11.76 -42.56
N ASP A 97 10.65 -10.86 -42.34
CA ASP A 97 11.42 -10.11 -43.35
C ASP A 97 12.75 -10.80 -43.71
#